data_AF-A0A968KP18-F1
#
_entry.id   AF-A0A968KP18-F1
#
_cell.length_a   1.000
_cell.length_b   1.000
_cell.length_c   1.000
_cell.angle_alpha   90.00
_cell.angle_beta   90.00
_cell.angle_gamma   90.00
#
_symmetry.space_group_name_H-M   'P 1'
#
loop_
_entity.id
_entity.type
_entity.pdbx_description
1 polymer ?
#
loop_
_entity_poly.entity_id
_entity_poly.type
_entity_poly.pdbx_seq_one_letter_code
_entity_poly.pdbx_strand_id
1 'polypeptide(L)'
;TMVELCTLTRRQGIVALSKLDVESDFLRKACNLIADGTKEDLMRDTLNIEIESMKQRHYIIQDIFKKMALYAPSFGMMGTLIGLIQMLNQ
;
A
#
# COMPACT_ATOMS: atom_id res chain seq x y z
N THR A 1 5.33 -16.96 -10.77
CA THR A 1 4.48 -16.80 -9.57
C THR A 1 3.08 -17.39 -9.70
N MET A 2 2.10 -16.81 -10.43
CA MET A 2 0.72 -17.36 -10.44
C MET A 2 0.59 -18.74 -11.10
N VAL A 3 1.24 -18.94 -12.25
CA VAL A 3 1.22 -20.25 -12.93
C VAL A 3 1.93 -21.32 -12.10
N GLU A 4 2.98 -20.95 -11.37
CA GLU A 4 3.69 -21.84 -10.43
C GLU A 4 2.79 -22.23 -9.25
N LEU A 5 2.05 -21.28 -8.67
CA LEU A 5 1.07 -21.57 -7.61
C LEU A 5 -0.05 -22.49 -8.09
N CYS A 6 -0.58 -22.27 -9.29
CA CYS A 6 -1.60 -23.13 -9.89
C CYS A 6 -1.07 -24.55 -10.17
N THR A 7 0.14 -24.65 -10.73
CA THR A 7 0.76 -25.95 -11.02
C THR A 7 1.12 -26.72 -9.75
N LEU A 8 1.54 -26.02 -8.69
CA LEU A 8 1.78 -26.60 -7.37
C LEU A 8 0.48 -27.11 -6.74
N THR A 9 -0.57 -26.29 -6.70
CA THR A 9 -1.90 -26.67 -6.18
C THR A 9 -2.44 -27.91 -6.88
N ARG A 10 -2.28 -27.99 -8.21
CA ARG A 10 -2.71 -29.17 -8.99
C ARG A 10 -1.92 -30.43 -8.66
N ARG A 11 -0.64 -30.31 -8.29
CA ARG A 11 0.25 -31.44 -7.99
C ARG A 11 0.18 -31.90 -6.54
N GLN A 12 0.06 -30.98 -5.59
CA GLN A 12 0.21 -31.22 -4.15
C GLN A 12 -1.06 -30.92 -3.33
N GLY A 13 -2.11 -30.41 -3.97
CA GLY A 13 -3.35 -30.04 -3.32
C GLY A 13 -3.33 -28.63 -2.72
N ILE A 14 -4.50 -28.20 -2.23
CA ILE A 14 -4.73 -26.82 -1.74
C ILE A 14 -3.93 -26.48 -0.48
N VAL A 15 -3.57 -27.50 0.33
CA VAL A 15 -2.80 -27.35 1.57
C VAL A 15 -1.33 -27.00 1.29
N ALA A 16 -0.82 -27.26 0.08
CA ALA A 16 0.53 -26.88 -0.28
C ALA A 16 0.71 -25.37 -0.43
N LEU A 17 -0.38 -24.62 -0.65
CA LEU A 17 -0.35 -23.17 -0.81
C LEU A 17 0.07 -22.42 0.47
N SER A 18 -0.26 -22.94 1.66
CA SER A 18 0.09 -22.29 2.93
C SER A 18 1.55 -22.47 3.34
N LYS A 19 2.26 -23.42 2.71
CA LYS A 19 3.67 -23.71 2.96
C LYS A 19 4.62 -22.93 2.04
N LEU A 20 4.09 -22.18 1.08
CA LEU A 20 4.91 -21.39 0.18
C LEU A 20 5.35 -20.09 0.83
N ASP A 21 6.64 -19.79 0.75
CA ASP A 21 7.13 -18.49 1.15
C ASP A 21 6.88 -17.49 0.01
N VAL A 22 5.84 -16.67 0.18
CA VAL A 22 5.43 -15.68 -0.81
C VAL A 22 5.85 -14.30 -0.32
N GLU A 23 6.55 -13.54 -1.15
CA GLU A 23 7.08 -12.22 -0.79
C GLU A 23 5.99 -11.21 -0.41
N SER A 24 4.79 -11.32 -0.98
CA SER A 24 3.68 -10.43 -0.68
C SER A 24 2.79 -10.99 0.42
N ASP A 25 2.66 -10.23 1.51
CA ASP A 25 1.76 -10.56 2.63
C ASP A 25 0.30 -10.71 2.19
N PHE A 26 -0.15 -9.90 1.21
CA PHE A 26 -1.48 -10.02 0.63
C PHE A 26 -1.70 -11.39 -0.02
N LEU A 27 -0.72 -11.83 -0.81
CA LEU A 27 -0.80 -13.09 -1.54
C LEU A 27 -0.70 -14.29 -0.59
N ARG A 28 0.16 -14.20 0.43
CA ARG A 28 0.27 -15.18 1.52
C ARG A 28 -1.07 -15.34 2.25
N LYS A 29 -1.73 -14.21 2.60
CA LYS A 29 -3.05 -14.21 3.23
C LYS A 29 -4.11 -14.84 2.34
N ALA A 30 -4.13 -14.53 1.05
CA ALA A 30 -5.04 -15.15 0.08
C ALA A 30 -4.82 -16.68 -0.02
N CYS A 31 -3.56 -17.12 -0.11
CA CYS A 31 -3.21 -18.54 -0.14
C CYS A 31 -3.67 -19.30 1.12
N ASN A 32 -3.54 -18.68 2.30
CA ASN A 32 -4.01 -19.26 3.55
C ASN A 32 -5.54 -19.36 3.60
N LEU A 33 -6.27 -18.30 3.22
CA LEU A 33 -7.74 -18.31 3.19
C LEU A 33 -8.30 -19.40 2.25
N ILE A 34 -7.60 -19.65 1.14
CA ILE A 34 -7.91 -20.72 0.19
C ILE A 34 -7.62 -22.09 0.81
N ALA A 35 -6.48 -22.26 1.49
CA ALA A 35 -6.12 -23.50 2.17
C ALA A 35 -7.09 -23.85 3.32
N ASP A 36 -7.62 -22.84 4.01
CA ASP A 36 -8.58 -22.97 5.12
C ASP A 36 -10.03 -23.25 4.65
N GLY A 37 -10.28 -23.28 3.34
CA GLY A 37 -11.60 -23.59 2.78
C GLY A 37 -12.64 -22.49 3.01
N THR A 38 -12.21 -21.24 3.11
CA THR A 38 -13.09 -20.08 3.30
C THR A 38 -14.05 -19.94 2.11
N LYS A 39 -15.32 -19.61 2.36
CA LYS A 39 -16.32 -19.33 1.30
C LYS A 39 -15.84 -18.18 0.41
N GLU A 40 -16.12 -18.27 -0.89
CA GLU A 40 -15.66 -17.29 -1.89
C GLU A 40 -16.06 -15.85 -1.53
N ASP A 41 -17.30 -15.63 -1.12
CA ASP A 41 -17.82 -14.29 -0.78
C ASP A 41 -17.02 -13.66 0.37
N LEU A 42 -16.81 -14.42 1.46
CA LEU A 42 -16.07 -13.94 2.63
C LEU A 42 -14.59 -13.69 2.30
N MET A 43 -14.01 -14.53 1.44
CA MET A 43 -12.63 -14.36 0.97
C MET A 43 -12.51 -13.08 0.15
N ARG A 44 -13.43 -12.85 -0.79
CA ARG A 44 -13.47 -11.65 -1.63
C ARG A 44 -13.62 -10.40 -0.78
N ASP A 45 -14.52 -10.40 0.19
CA ASP A 45 -14.73 -9.27 1.10
C ASP A 45 -13.48 -8.99 1.94
N THR A 46 -12.87 -10.04 2.50
CA THR A 46 -11.65 -9.91 3.31
C THR A 46 -10.49 -9.32 2.50
N LEU A 47 -10.27 -9.80 1.28
CA LEU A 47 -9.21 -9.29 0.40
C LEU A 47 -9.49 -7.87 -0.07
N ASN A 48 -10.75 -7.51 -0.33
CA ASN A 48 -11.14 -6.14 -0.67
C ASN A 48 -10.88 -5.17 0.48
N ILE A 49 -11.22 -5.56 1.72
CA ILE A 49 -10.94 -4.76 2.92
C ILE A 49 -9.42 -4.54 3.08
N GLU A 50 -8.61 -5.57 2.85
CA GLU A 50 -7.16 -5.48 2.93
C GLU A 50 -6.60 -4.48 1.89
N ILE A 51 -7.09 -4.55 0.65
CA ILE A 51 -6.71 -3.63 -0.43
C ILE A 51 -7.09 -2.20 -0.05
N GLU A 52 -8.30 -1.99 0.46
CA GLU A 52 -8.77 -0.65 0.81
C GLU A 52 -7.98 -0.06 1.99
N SER A 53 -7.67 -0.88 3.00
CA SER A 53 -6.78 -0.49 4.10
C SER A 53 -5.39 -0.09 3.59
N MET A 54 -4.81 -0.88 2.67
CA MET A 54 -3.52 -0.55 2.06
C MET A 54 -3.58 0.79 1.31
N LYS A 55 -4.62 1.01 0.50
CA LYS A 55 -4.82 2.27 -0.21
C LYS A 55 -4.95 3.45 0.75
N GLN A 56 -5.73 3.32 1.82
CA GLN A 56 -5.89 4.38 2.82
C GLN A 56 -4.55 4.73 3.48
N ARG A 57 -3.76 3.73 3.88
CA ARG A 57 -2.42 3.96 4.45
C ARG A 57 -1.51 4.72 3.47
N HIS A 58 -1.49 4.32 2.21
CA HIS A 58 -0.68 4.99 1.19
C HIS A 58 -1.20 6.41 0.88
N TYR A 59 -2.52 6.59 0.88
CA TYR A 59 -3.15 7.88 0.64
C TYR A 59 -2.74 8.92 1.68
N ILE A 60 -2.68 8.56 2.97
CA ILE A 60 -2.25 9.47 4.05
C ILE A 60 -0.86 10.03 3.76
N ILE A 61 0.10 9.17 3.40
CA ILE A 61 1.47 9.59 3.11
C ILE A 61 1.50 10.51 1.89
N GLN A 62 0.80 10.11 0.82
CA GLN A 62 0.70 10.93 -0.40
C GLN A 62 0.07 12.30 -0.13
N ASP A 63 -0.96 12.36 0.72
CA ASP A 63 -1.64 13.61 1.08
C ASP A 63 -0.71 14.57 1.82
N ILE A 64 0.14 14.06 2.72
CA ILE A 64 1.15 14.88 3.41
C ILE A 64 2.11 15.51 2.41
N PHE A 65 2.66 14.73 1.47
CA PHE A 65 3.56 15.28 0.43
C PHE A 65 2.86 16.27 -0.50
N LYS A 66 1.60 16.01 -0.87
CA LYS A 66 0.79 16.96 -1.67
C LYS A 66 0.58 18.27 -0.95
N LYS A 67 0.24 18.23 0.34
CA LYS A 67 0.05 19.43 1.17
C LYS A 67 1.36 20.20 1.35
N MET A 68 2.48 19.51 1.60
CA MET A 68 3.79 20.15 1.65
C MET A 68 4.13 20.85 0.33
N ALA A 69 3.90 20.19 -0.80
CA ALA A 69 4.11 20.80 -2.12
C ALA A 69 3.21 22.01 -2.37
N LEU A 70 1.97 21.99 -1.85
CA LEU A 70 1.04 23.11 -1.94
C LEU A 70 1.51 24.33 -1.12
N TYR A 71 2.07 24.10 0.07
CA TYR A 71 2.53 25.18 0.95
C TYR A 71 3.93 25.69 0.61
N ALA A 72 4.79 24.88 -0.02
CA ALA A 72 6.17 25.24 -0.33
C ALA A 72 6.32 26.58 -1.09
N PRO A 73 5.52 26.91 -2.12
CA PRO A 73 5.60 28.21 -2.79
C PRO A 73 5.26 29.39 -1.88
N SER A 74 4.29 29.22 -0.98
CA SER A 74 3.89 30.27 -0.03
C SER A 74 5.01 30.59 0.97
N PHE A 75 5.68 29.55 1.48
CA PHE A 75 6.88 29.73 2.31
C PHE A 75 8.04 30.37 1.53
N GLY A 76 8.19 30.05 0.24
CA GLY A 76 9.16 30.71 -0.64
C GLY A 76 8.90 32.21 -0.77
N MET A 77 7.64 32.61 -1.01
CA MET A 77 7.25 34.03 -1.07
C MET A 77 7.40 34.74 0.28
N MET A 78 7.12 34.07 1.41
CA MET A 78 7.44 34.62 2.73
C MET A 78 8.95 34.84 2.90
N GLY A 79 9.77 33.90 2.45
CA GLY A 79 11.23 34.01 2.49
C GLY A 79 11.77 35.18 1.67
N THR A 80 11.19 35.45 0.48
CA THR A 80 11.61 36.62 -0.32
C THR A 80 11.30 37.94 0.38
N LEU A 81 10.15 38.06 1.06
CA LEU A 81 9.81 39.24 1.85
C LEU A 81 10.77 39.46 3.03
N ILE A 82 11.09 38.40 3.77
CA ILE A 82 12.06 38.47 4.88
C ILE A 82 13.43 38.92 4.36
N GLY A 83 13.88 38.36 3.23
CA GLY A 83 15.13 38.74 2.60
C GLY A 83 15.17 40.22 2.20
N LEU A 84 14.08 40.75 1.65
CA LEU A 84 13.98 42.17 1.30
C LEU A 84 14.06 43.08 2.53
N ILE A 85 13.39 42.74 3.64
CA ILE A 85 13.47 43.51 4.90
C ILE A 85 14.90 43.54 5.42
N GLN A 86 15.59 42.39 5.40
CA GLN A 86 16.95 42.29 5.89
C GLN A 86 17.95 43.10 5.04
N MET A 87 17.72 43.17 3.73
CA MET A 87 18.54 43.96 2.80
C MET A 87 18.35 45.48 2.98
N LEU A 88 17.16 45.92 3.40
CA LEU A 88 16.82 47.33 3.65
C LEU A 88 17.25 47.83 5.04
N ASN A 89 17.53 46.91 5.97
CA ASN A 89 17.96 47.23 7.33
C ASN A 89 19.50 47.26 7.48
N GLN A 90 20.22 47.11 6.37
CA GLN A 90 21.65 47.39 6.19
C GLN A 90 21.83 48.69 5.40
#